data_AF-A0A7W0SYK9-F1
#
_entry.id   AF-A0A7W0SYK9-F1
#
_cell.length_a   1.000
_cell.length_b   1.000
_cell.length_c   1.000
_cell.angle_alpha   90.00
_cell.angle_beta   90.00
_cell.angle_gamma   90.00
#
_symmetry.space_group_name_H-M   'P 1'
#
loop_
_entity.id
_entity.type
_entity.pdbx_description
1 polymer ?
#
loop_
_entity_poly.entity_id
_entity_poly.type
_entity_poly.pdbx_seq_one_letter_code
_entity_poly.pdbx_strand_id
1 'polypeptide(L)'
;MTAAQLHERLGERLTLLAGGPHDLPARQQTLRDTLDWSTALLTATERALLARLSVFPSGASLEAALVVTGSDVDTLAGLVDGSMLQRESAGDRPRFRMLETVREYALELLGSDRVRAADAHAAYFLELAEEADLRGSGQAHWLDVLDEERNNLRVALDHAHSTGNAELELRLVVALWRFWWLRGHLAEGQSRIETAVARANEVEPRLRADAYRGGAGIAWSQGDLARARELALLGLEVADASGDGDISLACHTVLGLIAKGRGRPRTST
;
A
#
# COMPACT_ATOMS: atom_id res chain seq x y z
N MET A 1 -32.17 -12.07 -38.22
CA MET A 1 -30.79 -11.59 -38.32
C MET A 1 -30.00 -12.57 -39.16
N THR A 2 -29.45 -12.13 -40.28
CA THR A 2 -28.65 -12.98 -41.18
C THR A 2 -27.15 -12.81 -40.90
N ALA A 3 -26.34 -13.80 -41.26
CA ALA A 3 -24.88 -13.76 -41.06
C ALA A 3 -24.21 -12.53 -41.71
N ALA A 4 -24.77 -12.03 -42.81
CA ALA A 4 -24.31 -10.80 -43.47
C ALA A 4 -24.53 -9.55 -42.61
N GLN A 5 -25.67 -9.44 -41.93
CA GLN A 5 -25.98 -8.31 -41.03
C GLN A 5 -25.11 -8.33 -39.75
N LEU A 6 -24.65 -9.52 -39.34
CA LEU A 6 -23.68 -9.65 -38.25
C LEU A 6 -22.29 -9.18 -38.69
N HIS A 7 -21.88 -9.52 -39.92
CA HIS A 7 -20.59 -9.15 -40.49
C HIS A 7 -20.46 -7.64 -40.74
N GLU A 8 -21.52 -7.00 -41.22
CA GLU A 8 -21.55 -5.55 -41.47
C GLU A 8 -21.49 -4.75 -40.15
N ARG A 9 -22.24 -5.20 -39.13
CA ARG A 9 -22.15 -4.61 -37.78
C ARG A 9 -20.81 -4.87 -37.07
N LEU A 10 -20.14 -5.98 -37.38
CA LEU A 10 -18.78 -6.28 -36.91
C LEU A 10 -17.76 -5.36 -37.60
N GLY A 11 -17.89 -5.14 -38.91
CA GLY A 11 -17.06 -4.24 -39.69
C GLY A 11 -17.16 -2.79 -39.19
N GLU A 12 -18.37 -2.26 -38.99
CA GLU A 12 -18.55 -0.88 -38.52
C GLU A 12 -18.04 -0.66 -37.09
N ARG A 13 -18.16 -1.66 -36.20
CA ARG A 13 -17.59 -1.57 -34.84
C ARG A 13 -16.06 -1.58 -34.83
N LEU A 14 -15.43 -2.34 -35.73
CA LEU A 14 -13.97 -2.36 -35.88
C LEU A 14 -13.43 -1.03 -36.41
N THR A 15 -14.14 -0.38 -37.35
CA THR A 15 -13.73 0.93 -37.88
C THR A 15 -13.89 2.05 -36.85
N LEU A 16 -14.89 1.97 -35.96
CA LEU A 16 -15.09 2.91 -34.85
C LEU A 16 -14.07 2.75 -33.70
N LEU A 17 -13.35 1.63 -33.64
CA LEU A 17 -12.28 1.36 -32.67
C LEU A 17 -10.89 1.81 -33.17
N ALA A 18 -10.77 2.31 -34.41
CA ALA A 18 -9.50 2.75 -35.02
C ALA A 18 -8.99 4.12 -34.49
N GLY A 19 -9.17 4.39 -33.20
CA GLY A 19 -8.73 5.60 -32.49
C GLY A 19 -7.73 5.30 -31.36
N GLY A 20 -7.03 4.17 -31.40
CA GLY A 20 -5.99 3.77 -30.45
C GLY A 20 -4.59 3.73 -31.08
N PRO A 21 -3.51 3.82 -30.28
CA PRO A 21 -2.17 4.15 -30.77
C PRO A 21 -1.58 3.01 -31.61
N HIS A 22 -1.47 3.23 -32.92
CA HIS A 22 -0.84 2.32 -33.89
C HIS A 22 0.69 2.14 -33.71
N ASP A 23 1.27 2.63 -32.61
CA ASP A 23 2.73 2.66 -32.39
C ASP A 23 3.27 1.54 -31.48
N LEU A 24 2.42 0.57 -31.11
CA LEU A 24 2.82 -0.60 -30.32
C LEU A 24 3.30 -1.77 -31.21
N PRO A 25 4.30 -2.57 -30.80
CA PRO A 25 4.65 -3.82 -31.44
C PRO A 25 3.43 -4.73 -31.65
N ALA A 26 3.36 -5.45 -32.77
CA ALA A 26 2.18 -6.26 -33.16
C ALA A 26 1.66 -7.20 -32.05
N ARG A 27 2.57 -7.81 -31.26
CA ARG A 27 2.19 -8.68 -30.14
C ARG A 27 1.47 -7.94 -29.01
N GLN A 28 1.85 -6.69 -28.73
CA GLN A 28 1.20 -5.85 -27.73
C GLN A 28 -0.15 -5.34 -28.23
N GLN A 29 -0.29 -5.06 -29.53
CA GLN A 29 -1.58 -4.73 -30.15
C GLN A 29 -2.57 -5.88 -29.99
N THR A 30 -2.21 -7.12 -30.35
CA THR A 30 -3.11 -8.28 -30.21
C THR A 30 -3.56 -8.52 -28.76
N LEU A 31 -2.66 -8.33 -27.78
CA LEU A 31 -3.01 -8.43 -26.37
C LEU A 31 -4.01 -7.34 -25.97
N ARG A 32 -3.76 -6.09 -26.39
CA ARG A 32 -4.64 -4.96 -26.09
C ARG A 32 -6.01 -5.13 -26.74
N ASP A 33 -6.07 -5.55 -28.00
CA ASP A 33 -7.32 -5.85 -28.70
C ASP A 33 -8.14 -6.92 -27.98
N THR A 34 -7.45 -7.93 -27.44
CA THR A 34 -8.09 -8.99 -26.64
C THR A 34 -8.67 -8.42 -25.33
N LEU A 35 -7.93 -7.55 -24.65
CA LEU A 35 -8.40 -6.91 -23.42
C LEU A 35 -9.57 -5.96 -23.68
N ASP A 36 -9.51 -5.16 -24.76
CA ASP A 36 -10.60 -4.28 -25.20
C ASP A 36 -11.86 -5.07 -25.52
N TRP A 37 -11.72 -6.23 -26.17
CA TRP A 37 -12.86 -7.11 -26.41
C TRP A 37 -13.44 -7.68 -25.11
N SER A 38 -12.59 -8.20 -24.21
CA SER A 38 -13.03 -8.75 -22.92
C SER A 38 -13.72 -7.69 -22.06
N THR A 39 -13.23 -6.45 -22.04
CA THR A 39 -13.84 -5.35 -21.26
C THR A 39 -15.11 -4.80 -21.90
N ALA A 40 -15.27 -4.92 -23.22
CA ALA A 40 -16.52 -4.59 -23.90
C ALA A 40 -17.66 -5.55 -23.54
N LEU A 41 -17.36 -6.77 -23.07
CA LEU A 41 -18.37 -7.73 -22.58
C LEU A 41 -18.84 -7.44 -21.16
N LEU A 42 -18.07 -6.67 -20.39
CA LEU A 42 -18.41 -6.30 -19.03
C LEU A 42 -19.54 -5.25 -18.98
N THR A 43 -20.32 -5.29 -17.92
CA THR A 43 -21.24 -4.22 -17.55
C THR A 43 -20.48 -2.94 -17.17
N ALA A 44 -21.17 -1.82 -17.07
CA ALA A 44 -20.56 -0.56 -16.66
C ALA A 44 -20.02 -0.62 -15.21
N THR A 45 -20.72 -1.33 -14.32
CA THR A 45 -20.31 -1.52 -12.92
C THR A 45 -19.10 -2.44 -12.81
N GLU A 46 -19.05 -3.54 -13.57
CA GLU A 46 -17.89 -4.43 -13.64
C GLU A 46 -16.65 -3.72 -14.21
N ARG A 47 -16.80 -2.92 -15.27
CA ARG A 47 -15.67 -2.11 -15.79
C ARG A 47 -15.13 -1.13 -14.76
N ALA A 48 -16.02 -0.47 -14.02
CA ALA A 48 -15.61 0.46 -12.96
C ALA A 48 -14.91 -0.28 -11.82
N LEU A 49 -15.42 -1.45 -11.42
CA LEU A 49 -14.78 -2.31 -10.42
C LEU A 49 -13.39 -2.77 -10.88
N LEU A 50 -13.27 -3.23 -12.13
CA LEU A 50 -11.99 -3.63 -12.73
C LEU A 50 -10.98 -2.48 -12.69
N ALA A 51 -11.38 -1.28 -13.11
CA ALA A 51 -10.52 -0.11 -13.07
C ALA A 51 -10.06 0.20 -11.64
N ARG A 52 -10.97 0.21 -10.66
CA ARG A 52 -10.62 0.51 -9.26
C ARG A 52 -9.77 -0.57 -8.60
N LEU A 53 -10.02 -1.84 -8.85
CA LEU A 53 -9.19 -2.94 -8.30
C LEU A 53 -7.75 -2.93 -8.83
N SER A 54 -7.48 -2.22 -9.93
CA SER A 54 -6.13 -2.15 -10.50
C SER A 54 -5.11 -1.42 -9.60
N VAL A 55 -5.59 -0.69 -8.58
CA VAL A 55 -4.75 -0.04 -7.56
C VAL A 55 -4.07 -1.03 -6.61
N PHE A 56 -4.51 -2.30 -6.58
CA PHE A 56 -3.90 -3.34 -5.75
C PHE A 56 -2.80 -4.10 -6.53
N PRO A 57 -1.50 -3.79 -6.34
CA PRO A 57 -0.40 -4.47 -7.07
C PRO A 57 -0.28 -5.97 -6.76
N SER A 58 -0.84 -6.47 -5.66
CA SER A 58 -0.73 -7.88 -5.26
C SER A 58 -2.08 -8.55 -5.05
N GLY A 59 -3.13 -7.92 -5.57
CA GLY A 59 -4.50 -8.29 -5.32
C GLY A 59 -5.01 -7.84 -3.95
N ALA A 60 -6.26 -8.19 -3.68
CA ALA A 60 -7.02 -7.73 -2.53
C ALA A 60 -7.69 -8.91 -1.82
N SER A 61 -7.82 -8.80 -0.50
CA SER A 61 -8.82 -9.58 0.24
C SER A 61 -10.23 -9.20 -0.24
N LEU A 62 -11.23 -10.04 0.05
CA LEU A 62 -12.62 -9.70 -0.25
C LEU A 62 -13.01 -8.35 0.38
N GLU A 63 -12.69 -8.16 1.65
CA GLU A 63 -13.01 -6.94 2.39
C GLU A 63 -12.35 -5.71 1.77
N ALA A 64 -11.05 -5.75 1.51
CA ALA A 64 -10.33 -4.65 0.88
C ALA A 64 -10.91 -4.32 -0.52
N ALA A 65 -11.23 -5.34 -1.31
CA ALA A 65 -11.84 -5.17 -2.62
C ALA A 65 -13.17 -4.40 -2.51
N LEU A 66 -14.05 -4.80 -1.60
CA LEU A 66 -15.36 -4.18 -1.44
C LEU A 66 -15.25 -2.75 -0.88
N VAL A 67 -14.44 -2.54 0.16
CA VAL A 67 -14.31 -1.24 0.82
C VAL A 67 -13.71 -0.18 -0.11
N VAL A 68 -12.55 -0.43 -0.74
CA VAL A 68 -11.93 0.65 -1.54
C VAL A 68 -12.62 0.88 -2.87
N THR A 69 -13.28 -0.13 -3.44
CA THR A 69 -13.99 0.04 -4.71
C THR A 69 -15.44 0.50 -4.53
N GLY A 70 -16.02 0.32 -3.35
CA GLY A 70 -17.43 0.58 -3.07
C GLY A 70 -18.38 -0.31 -3.86
N SER A 71 -17.95 -1.54 -4.18
CA SER A 71 -18.70 -2.51 -4.97
C SER A 71 -19.31 -3.61 -4.09
N ASP A 72 -19.95 -4.58 -4.72
CA ASP A 72 -20.63 -5.71 -4.07
C ASP A 72 -20.03 -7.05 -4.52
N VAL A 73 -20.38 -8.10 -3.78
CA VAL A 73 -19.87 -9.46 -4.01
C VAL A 73 -20.28 -9.99 -5.39
N ASP A 74 -21.48 -9.64 -5.86
CA ASP A 74 -22.02 -10.14 -7.13
C ASP A 74 -21.25 -9.56 -8.32
N THR A 75 -20.92 -8.27 -8.27
CA THR A 75 -20.10 -7.59 -9.29
C THR A 75 -18.67 -8.15 -9.31
N LEU A 76 -18.10 -8.45 -8.14
CA LEU A 76 -16.78 -9.09 -8.04
C LEU A 76 -16.80 -10.51 -8.61
N ALA A 77 -17.85 -11.29 -8.35
CA ALA A 77 -18.04 -12.62 -8.93
C ALA A 77 -18.13 -12.56 -10.45
N GLY A 78 -18.83 -11.57 -11.01
CA GLY A 78 -18.91 -11.34 -12.47
C GLY A 78 -17.53 -11.15 -13.12
N LEU A 79 -16.60 -10.46 -12.45
CA LEU A 79 -15.22 -10.33 -12.94
C LEU A 79 -14.41 -11.63 -12.87
N VAL A 80 -14.69 -12.49 -11.90
CA VAL A 80 -14.06 -13.83 -11.81
C VAL A 80 -14.60 -14.73 -12.91
N ASP A 81 -15.92 -14.75 -13.12
CA ASP A 81 -16.58 -15.52 -14.18
C ASP A 81 -16.13 -15.05 -15.56
N GLY A 82 -15.94 -13.74 -15.73
CA GLY A 82 -15.35 -13.12 -16.92
C GLY A 82 -13.84 -13.33 -17.09
N SER A 83 -13.19 -14.08 -16.19
CA SER A 83 -11.73 -14.35 -16.18
C SER A 83 -10.84 -13.11 -16.14
N MET A 84 -11.38 -11.97 -15.68
CA MET A 84 -10.61 -10.73 -15.48
C MET A 84 -9.93 -10.71 -14.11
N LEU A 85 -10.45 -11.50 -13.16
CA LEU A 85 -9.87 -11.74 -11.84
C LEU A 85 -9.66 -13.23 -11.60
N GLN A 86 -8.54 -13.54 -10.96
CA GLN A 86 -8.25 -14.86 -10.41
C GLN A 86 -8.60 -14.84 -8.93
N ARG A 87 -9.40 -15.80 -8.50
CA ARG A 87 -9.62 -16.09 -7.08
C ARG A 87 -8.59 -17.12 -6.63
N GLU A 88 -7.57 -16.67 -5.93
CA GLU A 88 -6.59 -17.51 -5.27
C GLU A 88 -7.09 -17.94 -3.89
N SER A 89 -6.74 -19.16 -3.50
CA SER A 89 -7.17 -19.84 -2.28
C SER A 89 -8.65 -20.27 -2.26
N ALA A 90 -8.86 -21.57 -2.04
CA ALA A 90 -10.16 -22.17 -1.73
C ALA A 90 -10.46 -22.19 -0.21
N GLY A 91 -9.58 -21.61 0.62
CA GLY A 91 -9.77 -21.52 2.08
C GLY A 91 -10.60 -20.30 2.50
N ASP A 92 -10.61 -20.04 3.81
CA ASP A 92 -11.50 -19.04 4.45
C ASP A 92 -11.18 -17.57 4.09
N ARG A 93 -10.03 -17.30 3.45
CA ARG A 93 -9.59 -15.96 3.04
C ARG A 93 -9.25 -15.98 1.55
N PRO A 94 -10.24 -15.83 0.66
CA PRO A 94 -9.98 -15.77 -0.77
C PRO A 94 -9.25 -14.47 -1.11
N ARG A 95 -8.33 -14.55 -2.07
CA ARG A 95 -7.61 -13.39 -2.60
C ARG A 95 -7.89 -13.19 -4.06
N PHE A 96 -8.21 -11.96 -4.44
CA PHE A 96 -8.57 -11.60 -5.81
C PHE A 96 -7.38 -10.90 -6.47
N ARG A 97 -6.84 -11.52 -7.52
CA ARG A 97 -5.68 -11.01 -8.26
C ARG A 97 -6.03 -10.75 -9.72
N MET A 98 -5.48 -9.67 -10.26
CA MET A 98 -5.40 -9.48 -11.71
C MET A 98 -4.08 -10.06 -12.22
N LEU A 99 -4.10 -10.62 -13.42
CA LEU A 99 -2.86 -10.76 -14.18
C LEU A 99 -2.24 -9.38 -14.38
N GLU A 100 -0.92 -9.29 -14.30
CA GLU A 100 -0.22 -7.99 -14.36
C GLU A 100 -0.59 -7.18 -15.61
N THR A 101 -0.69 -7.84 -16.76
CA THR A 101 -1.10 -7.19 -18.02
C THR A 101 -2.54 -6.67 -18.00
N VAL A 102 -3.44 -7.35 -17.29
CA VAL A 102 -4.83 -6.90 -17.10
C VAL A 102 -4.85 -5.70 -16.15
N ARG A 103 -4.02 -5.73 -15.10
CA ARG A 103 -3.89 -4.65 -14.12
C ARG A 103 -3.36 -3.36 -14.77
N GLU A 104 -2.30 -3.46 -15.56
CA GLU A 104 -1.73 -2.34 -16.32
C GLU A 104 -2.79 -1.69 -17.23
N TYR A 105 -3.52 -2.51 -17.98
CA TYR A 105 -4.63 -2.05 -18.82
C TYR A 105 -5.75 -1.39 -17.99
N ALA A 106 -6.15 -2.01 -16.87
CA ALA A 106 -7.22 -1.50 -16.01
C ALA A 106 -6.85 -0.19 -15.31
N LEU A 107 -5.56 0.05 -15.01
CA LEU A 107 -5.08 1.34 -14.52
C LEU A 107 -5.33 2.48 -15.52
N GLU A 108 -5.22 2.20 -16.82
CA GLU A 108 -5.51 3.21 -17.86
C GLU A 108 -7.00 3.58 -17.88
N LEU A 109 -7.88 2.64 -17.54
CA LEU A 109 -9.33 2.86 -17.48
C LEU A 109 -9.77 3.76 -16.32
N LEU A 110 -8.93 3.97 -15.29
CA LEU A 110 -9.28 4.81 -14.15
C LEU A 110 -9.57 6.25 -14.55
N GLY A 111 -8.88 6.79 -15.56
CA GLY A 111 -9.05 8.19 -15.99
C GLY A 111 -9.02 9.17 -14.80
N SER A 112 -10.10 9.93 -14.63
CA SER A 112 -10.27 10.88 -13.53
C SER A 112 -10.53 10.24 -12.15
N ASP A 113 -10.90 8.96 -12.09
CA ASP A 113 -11.14 8.22 -10.85
C ASP A 113 -9.85 7.76 -10.15
N ARG A 114 -8.70 7.92 -10.81
CA ARG A 114 -7.39 7.47 -10.32
C ARG A 114 -7.05 7.98 -8.93
N VAL A 115 -7.22 9.28 -8.69
CA VAL A 115 -6.88 9.91 -7.41
C VAL A 115 -7.79 9.38 -6.31
N ARG A 116 -9.11 9.35 -6.54
CA ARG A 116 -10.09 8.85 -5.57
C ARG A 116 -9.85 7.38 -5.23
N ALA A 117 -9.54 6.53 -6.21
CA ALA A 117 -9.25 5.12 -5.98
C ALA A 117 -7.96 4.94 -5.15
N ALA A 118 -6.92 5.73 -5.42
CA ALA A 118 -5.69 5.71 -4.64
C ALA A 118 -5.87 6.25 -3.22
N ASP A 119 -6.67 7.29 -3.03
CA ASP A 119 -7.04 7.81 -1.70
C ASP A 119 -7.80 6.77 -0.87
N ALA A 120 -8.80 6.11 -1.47
CA ALA A 120 -9.56 5.06 -0.80
C ALA A 120 -8.68 3.85 -0.42
N HIS A 121 -7.74 3.48 -1.31
CA HIS A 121 -6.76 2.43 -1.04
C HIS A 121 -5.84 2.81 0.13
N ALA A 122 -5.25 4.00 0.10
CA ALA A 122 -4.35 4.44 1.16
C ALA A 122 -5.06 4.58 2.52
N ALA A 123 -6.32 5.03 2.52
CA ALA A 123 -7.14 5.11 3.74
C ALA A 123 -7.38 3.72 4.35
N TYR A 124 -7.79 2.74 3.54
CA TYR A 124 -7.99 1.37 4.01
C TYR A 124 -6.71 0.74 4.58
N PHE A 125 -5.58 0.90 3.90
CA PHE A 125 -4.32 0.32 4.36
C PHE A 125 -3.71 1.05 5.55
N LEU A 126 -4.05 2.33 5.76
CA LEU A 126 -3.77 3.01 7.01
C LEU A 126 -4.58 2.41 8.17
N GLU A 127 -5.90 2.25 8.00
CA GLU A 127 -6.77 1.66 9.02
C GLU A 127 -6.30 0.24 9.41
N LEU A 128 -5.98 -0.60 8.41
CA LEU A 128 -5.42 -1.94 8.62
C LEU A 128 -4.11 -1.91 9.43
N ALA A 129 -3.22 -0.96 9.11
CA ALA A 129 -1.94 -0.84 9.79
C ALA A 129 -2.11 -0.35 11.25
N GLU A 130 -3.07 0.53 11.51
CA GLU A 130 -3.38 1.05 12.85
C GLU A 130 -4.12 0.03 13.74
N GLU A 131 -4.93 -0.85 13.14
CA GLU A 131 -5.60 -1.95 13.85
C GLU A 131 -4.61 -3.04 14.30
N ALA A 132 -3.45 -3.13 13.64
CA ALA A 132 -2.51 -4.22 13.86
C ALA A 132 -1.92 -4.23 15.28
N ASP A 133 -2.37 -5.18 16.11
CA ASP A 133 -1.80 -5.43 17.43
C ASP A 133 -0.47 -6.18 17.34
N LEU A 134 0.61 -5.42 17.24
CA LEU A 134 1.99 -5.93 17.20
C LEU A 134 2.64 -6.05 18.59
N ARG A 135 1.89 -5.89 19.68
CA ARG A 135 2.41 -5.94 21.06
C ARG A 135 1.73 -7.00 21.93
N GLY A 136 0.48 -7.31 21.65
CA GLY A 136 -0.32 -8.28 22.40
C GLY A 136 -0.34 -9.67 21.76
N SER A 137 -1.38 -10.42 22.12
CA SER A 137 -1.56 -11.82 21.71
C SER A 137 -1.84 -11.99 20.22
N GLY A 138 -2.29 -10.94 19.52
CA GLY A 138 -2.55 -10.95 18.08
C GLY A 138 -1.31 -10.85 17.20
N GLN A 139 -0.11 -10.67 17.78
CA GLN A 139 1.10 -10.31 17.04
C GLN A 139 1.41 -11.25 15.87
N ALA A 140 1.39 -12.57 16.07
CA ALA A 140 1.74 -13.52 15.01
C ALA A 140 0.78 -13.42 13.81
N HIS A 141 -0.53 -13.31 14.09
CA HIS A 141 -1.55 -13.14 13.07
C HIS A 141 -1.36 -11.83 12.29
N TRP A 142 -1.18 -10.72 13.00
CA TRP A 142 -1.00 -9.41 12.38
C TRP A 142 0.29 -9.30 11.58
N LEU A 143 1.37 -9.95 12.03
CA LEU A 143 2.61 -10.02 11.24
C LEU A 143 2.42 -10.78 9.93
N ASP A 144 1.59 -11.82 9.88
CA ASP A 144 1.28 -12.56 8.65
C ASP A 144 0.36 -11.74 7.73
N VAL A 145 -0.63 -11.03 8.29
CA VAL A 145 -1.51 -10.12 7.53
C VAL A 145 -0.72 -8.99 6.88
N LEU A 146 0.13 -8.29 7.65
CA LEU A 146 0.94 -7.19 7.13
C LEU A 146 1.98 -7.66 6.12
N ASP A 147 2.51 -8.88 6.25
CA ASP A 147 3.40 -9.46 5.22
C ASP A 147 2.66 -9.72 3.91
N GLU A 148 1.44 -10.27 3.98
CA GLU A 148 0.61 -10.53 2.81
C GLU A 148 0.21 -9.23 2.09
N GLU A 149 0.04 -8.15 2.85
CA GLU A 149 -0.35 -6.82 2.39
C GLU A 149 0.82 -5.85 2.15
N ARG A 150 2.07 -6.31 2.29
CA ARG A 150 3.26 -5.44 2.24
C ARG A 150 3.36 -4.60 0.97
N ASN A 151 3.02 -5.15 -0.19
CA ASN A 151 3.05 -4.40 -1.46
C ASN A 151 1.93 -3.36 -1.54
N ASN A 152 0.77 -3.64 -0.94
CA ASN A 152 -0.31 -2.66 -0.84
C ASN A 152 0.07 -1.53 0.15
N LEU A 153 0.69 -1.86 1.28
CA LEU A 153 1.21 -0.86 2.23
C LEU A 153 2.28 0.05 1.61
N ARG A 154 3.16 -0.50 0.75
CA ARG A 154 4.12 0.30 -0.01
C ARG A 154 3.43 1.28 -0.97
N VAL A 155 2.40 0.83 -1.69
CA VAL A 155 1.60 1.71 -2.58
C VAL A 155 0.91 2.82 -1.79
N ALA A 156 0.37 2.51 -0.60
CA ALA A 156 -0.22 3.54 0.27
C ALA A 156 0.81 4.59 0.72
N LEU A 157 2.02 4.16 1.10
CA LEU A 157 3.13 5.06 1.44
C LEU A 157 3.57 5.91 0.24
N ASP A 158 3.71 5.30 -0.94
CA ASP A 158 4.09 6.01 -2.18
C ASP A 158 3.03 7.04 -2.59
N HIS A 159 1.74 6.71 -2.42
CA HIS A 159 0.63 7.61 -2.65
C HIS A 159 0.67 8.81 -1.70
N ALA A 160 0.78 8.56 -0.38
CA ALA A 160 0.91 9.62 0.62
C ALA A 160 2.09 10.55 0.33
N HIS A 161 3.23 9.96 -0.06
CA HIS A 161 4.43 10.70 -0.42
C HIS A 161 4.20 11.58 -1.67
N SER A 162 3.69 11.00 -2.75
CA SER A 162 3.51 11.69 -4.05
C SER A 162 2.47 12.80 -4.00
N THR A 163 1.43 12.66 -3.16
CA THR A 163 0.39 13.69 -2.95
C THR A 163 0.83 14.78 -1.96
N GLY A 164 1.92 14.56 -1.24
CA GLY A 164 2.40 15.46 -0.19
C GLY A 164 1.56 15.44 1.07
N ASN A 165 0.77 14.39 1.28
CA ASN A 165 0.01 14.18 2.50
C ASN A 165 0.92 13.68 3.63
N ALA A 166 1.65 14.61 4.25
CA ALA A 166 2.63 14.32 5.28
C ALA A 166 2.02 13.65 6.52
N GLU A 167 0.77 13.98 6.88
CA GLU A 167 0.08 13.36 8.01
C GLU A 167 -0.20 11.88 7.76
N LEU A 168 -0.77 11.53 6.59
CA LEU A 168 -0.99 10.14 6.18
C LEU A 168 0.32 9.34 6.11
N GLU A 169 1.36 9.91 5.50
CA GLU A 169 2.69 9.28 5.40
C GLU A 169 3.25 8.98 6.80
N LEU A 170 3.11 9.93 7.73
CA LEU A 170 3.61 9.81 9.10
C LEU A 170 2.81 8.78 9.92
N ARG A 171 1.48 8.74 9.79
CA ARG A 171 0.63 7.73 10.45
C ARG A 171 0.99 6.32 9.98
N LEU A 172 1.18 6.13 8.67
CA LEU A 172 1.60 4.84 8.11
C LEU A 172 2.95 4.39 8.66
N VAL A 173 3.99 5.24 8.69
CA VAL A 173 5.30 4.82 9.22
C VAL A 173 5.26 4.55 10.73
N VAL A 174 4.43 5.29 11.49
CA VAL A 174 4.23 5.06 12.94
C VAL A 174 3.51 3.74 13.20
N ALA A 175 2.54 3.37 12.38
CA ALA A 175 1.88 2.07 12.48
C ALA A 175 2.83 0.91 12.10
N LEU A 176 3.68 1.11 11.08
CA LEU A 176 4.48 0.04 10.47
C LEU A 176 5.88 -0.17 11.04
N TRP A 177 6.45 0.77 11.81
CA TRP A 177 7.85 0.65 12.26
C TRP A 177 8.12 -0.65 13.02
N ARG A 178 7.16 -1.10 13.84
CA ARG A 178 7.32 -2.31 14.64
C ARG A 178 7.25 -3.57 13.78
N PHE A 179 6.43 -3.54 12.73
CA PHE A 179 6.38 -4.61 11.73
C PHE A 179 7.74 -4.72 11.02
N TRP A 180 8.30 -3.61 10.52
CA TRP A 180 9.62 -3.62 9.88
C TRP A 180 10.70 -4.13 10.83
N TRP A 181 10.65 -3.75 12.11
CA TRP A 181 11.58 -4.24 13.11
C TRP A 181 11.45 -5.76 13.34
N LEU A 182 10.24 -6.27 13.57
CA LEU A 182 10.00 -7.69 13.88
C LEU A 182 10.27 -8.62 12.69
N ARG A 183 10.00 -8.17 11.46
CA ARG A 183 10.29 -8.94 10.23
C ARG A 183 11.69 -8.70 9.65
N GLY A 184 12.47 -7.80 10.25
CA GLY A 184 13.84 -7.52 9.80
C GLY A 184 13.95 -6.64 8.54
N HIS A 185 12.87 -5.96 8.14
CA HIS A 185 12.86 -4.98 7.04
C HIS A 185 13.45 -3.61 7.46
N LEU A 186 14.58 -3.64 8.16
CA LEU A 186 15.15 -2.47 8.84
C LEU A 186 15.53 -1.34 7.88
N ALA A 187 16.18 -1.67 6.75
CA ALA A 187 16.63 -0.65 5.80
C ALA A 187 15.46 0.10 5.13
N GLU A 188 14.41 -0.63 4.76
CA GLU A 188 13.19 -0.02 4.22
C GLU A 188 12.52 0.86 5.27
N GLY A 189 12.31 0.33 6.48
CA GLY A 189 11.65 1.08 7.54
C GLY A 189 12.41 2.36 7.92
N GLN A 190 13.74 2.29 8.01
CA GLN A 190 14.58 3.46 8.26
C GLN A 190 14.40 4.52 7.16
N SER A 191 14.52 4.11 5.89
CA SER A 191 14.38 5.02 4.74
C SER A 191 13.01 5.69 4.68
N ARG A 192 11.93 4.94 4.96
CA ARG A 192 10.55 5.44 4.94
C ARG A 192 10.31 6.44 6.07
N ILE A 193 10.76 6.12 7.29
CA ILE A 193 10.62 7.02 8.44
C ILE A 193 11.38 8.32 8.20
N GLU A 194 12.63 8.25 7.73
CA GLU A 194 13.46 9.44 7.49
C GLU A 194 12.85 10.37 6.43
N THR A 195 12.28 9.77 5.38
CA THR A 195 11.59 10.53 4.34
C THR A 195 10.33 11.22 4.87
N ALA A 196 9.53 10.50 5.68
CA ALA A 196 8.31 11.04 6.26
C ALA A 196 8.58 12.19 7.25
N VAL A 197 9.51 12.01 8.20
CA VAL A 197 9.80 13.03 9.22
C VAL A 197 10.40 14.31 8.63
N ALA A 198 11.15 14.21 7.52
CA ALA A 198 11.74 15.37 6.85
C ALA A 198 10.70 16.34 6.26
N ARG A 199 9.46 15.87 6.03
CA ARG A 199 8.36 16.65 5.42
C ARG A 199 7.25 16.99 6.40
N ALA A 200 7.32 16.47 7.62
CA ALA A 200 6.24 16.52 8.59
C ALA A 200 6.33 17.68 9.59
N ASN A 201 7.01 18.78 9.28
CA ASN A 201 7.23 19.88 10.24
C ASN A 201 5.92 20.52 10.75
N GLU A 202 4.88 20.52 9.92
CA GLU A 202 3.55 21.07 10.24
C GLU A 202 2.58 20.02 10.80
N VAL A 203 2.98 18.74 10.83
CA VAL A 203 2.15 17.66 11.38
C VAL A 203 2.19 17.73 12.91
N GLU A 204 1.13 17.20 13.52
CA GLU A 204 0.96 17.12 14.96
C GLU A 204 2.24 16.58 15.67
N PRO A 205 2.75 17.28 16.71
CA PRO A 205 4.01 16.96 17.37
C PRO A 205 4.12 15.53 17.89
N ARG A 206 3.05 14.99 18.48
CA ARG A 206 3.07 13.64 19.04
C ARG A 206 3.33 12.59 17.98
N LEU A 207 2.67 12.70 16.83
CA LEU A 207 2.88 11.78 15.72
C LEU A 207 4.32 11.83 15.18
N ARG A 208 4.92 13.04 15.10
CA ARG A 208 6.33 13.21 14.72
C ARG A 208 7.27 12.56 15.72
N ALA A 209 7.05 12.75 17.00
CA ALA A 209 7.88 12.14 18.04
C ALA A 209 7.77 10.61 18.06
N ASP A 210 6.56 10.06 17.81
CA ASP A 210 6.36 8.62 17.63
C ASP A 210 7.14 8.06 16.43
N ALA A 211 7.18 8.80 15.30
CA ALA A 211 7.97 8.41 14.13
C ALA A 211 9.48 8.43 14.43
N TYR A 212 9.98 9.49 15.08
CA TYR A 212 11.37 9.58 15.54
C TYR A 212 11.75 8.43 16.47
N ARG A 213 10.87 8.07 17.42
CA ARG A 213 11.07 6.91 18.30
C ARG A 213 11.18 5.61 17.51
N GLY A 214 10.29 5.40 16.54
CA GLY A 214 10.33 4.23 15.64
C GLY A 214 11.65 4.14 14.89
N GLY A 215 12.08 5.25 14.28
CA GLY A 215 13.36 5.34 13.55
C GLY A 215 14.57 5.11 14.47
N ALA A 216 14.56 5.66 15.68
CA ALA A 216 15.63 5.44 16.65
C ALA A 216 15.75 3.96 17.04
N GLY A 217 14.63 3.26 17.22
CA GLY A 217 14.62 1.82 17.50
C GLY A 217 15.15 0.96 16.34
N ILE A 218 14.79 1.32 15.10
CA ILE A 218 15.30 0.64 13.90
C ILE A 218 16.81 0.89 13.74
N ALA A 219 17.27 2.13 13.81
CA ALA A 219 18.68 2.49 13.75
C ALA A 219 19.52 1.77 14.82
N TRP A 220 19.00 1.69 16.06
CA TRP A 220 19.66 0.92 17.12
C TRP A 220 19.79 -0.56 16.76
N SER A 221 18.74 -1.14 16.17
CA SER A 221 18.72 -2.55 15.75
C SER A 221 19.67 -2.83 14.58
N GLN A 222 19.96 -1.83 13.75
CA GLN A 222 20.98 -1.88 12.70
C GLN A 222 22.40 -1.68 13.25
N GLY A 223 22.55 -1.32 14.53
CA GLY A 223 23.85 -1.02 15.15
C GLY A 223 24.33 0.42 14.91
N ASP A 224 23.55 1.26 14.24
CA ASP A 224 23.87 2.68 14.07
C ASP A 224 23.48 3.49 15.32
N LEU A 225 24.34 3.39 16.33
CA LEU A 225 24.13 4.04 17.62
C LEU A 225 24.20 5.58 17.54
N ALA A 226 24.87 6.12 16.53
CA ALA A 226 24.96 7.57 16.33
C ALA A 226 23.61 8.10 15.83
N ARG A 227 23.08 7.48 14.76
CA ARG A 227 21.79 7.83 14.21
C ARG A 227 20.64 7.57 15.17
N ALA A 228 20.67 6.42 15.87
CA ALA A 228 19.68 6.10 16.89
C ALA A 228 19.59 7.18 17.99
N ARG A 229 20.76 7.70 18.42
CA ARG A 229 20.81 8.77 19.41
C ARG A 229 20.26 10.08 18.86
N GLU A 230 20.64 10.45 17.64
CA GLU A 230 20.17 11.67 16.98
C GLU A 230 18.64 11.68 16.87
N LEU A 231 18.05 10.62 16.32
CA LEU A 231 16.60 10.49 16.17
C LEU A 231 15.87 10.52 17.50
N ALA A 232 16.40 9.86 18.53
CA ALA A 232 15.80 9.89 19.87
C ALA A 232 15.85 11.29 20.52
N LEU A 233 16.89 12.09 20.24
CA LEU A 233 16.98 13.48 20.70
C LEU A 233 15.99 14.40 19.96
N LEU A 234 15.86 14.24 18.64
CA LEU A 234 14.85 14.96 17.86
C LEU A 234 13.43 14.65 18.33
N GLY A 235 13.13 13.37 18.62
CA GLY A 235 11.85 12.97 19.20
C GLY A 235 11.58 13.61 20.55
N LEU A 236 12.60 13.72 21.42
CA LEU A 236 12.48 14.36 22.73
C LEU A 236 12.25 15.88 22.60
N GLU A 237 12.97 16.55 21.70
CA GLU A 237 12.77 17.99 21.45
C GLU A 237 11.33 18.31 21.03
N VAL A 238 10.76 17.47 20.15
CA VAL A 238 9.37 17.59 19.73
C VAL A 238 8.40 17.30 20.89
N ALA A 239 8.67 16.27 21.69
CA ALA A 239 7.84 15.92 22.84
C ALA A 239 7.81 17.05 23.88
N ASP A 240 8.98 17.60 24.24
CA ASP A 240 9.12 18.66 25.22
C ASP A 240 8.44 19.96 24.75
N ALA A 241 8.51 20.28 23.45
CA ALA A 241 7.79 21.42 22.87
C ALA A 241 6.26 21.26 22.93
N SER A 242 5.75 20.02 22.94
CA SER A 242 4.32 19.73 23.02
C SER A 242 3.78 19.56 24.45
N GLY A 243 4.66 19.37 25.44
CA GLY A 243 4.30 19.12 26.83
C GLY A 243 3.71 17.72 27.10
N ASP A 244 3.85 16.76 26.18
CA ASP A 244 3.34 15.40 26.31
C ASP A 244 4.35 14.47 27.01
N GLY A 245 4.12 14.22 28.30
CA GLY A 245 5.02 13.43 29.15
C GLY A 245 5.14 11.95 28.78
N ASP A 246 4.12 11.36 28.14
CA ASP A 246 4.15 9.95 27.73
C ASP A 246 5.18 9.73 26.60
N ILE A 247 5.32 10.72 25.73
CA ILE A 247 6.23 10.71 24.59
C ILE A 247 7.67 10.93 25.05
N SER A 248 7.90 11.88 25.96
CA SER A 248 9.23 12.09 26.55
C SER A 248 9.73 10.82 27.24
N LEU A 249 8.87 10.09 27.97
CA LEU A 249 9.19 8.80 28.57
C LEU A 249 9.58 7.74 27.52
N ALA A 250 8.85 7.68 26.41
CA ALA A 250 9.12 6.73 25.33
C ALA A 250 10.48 7.02 24.64
N CYS A 251 10.82 8.29 24.42
CA CYS A 251 12.12 8.71 23.88
C CYS A 251 13.27 8.42 24.87
N HIS A 252 13.07 8.69 26.16
CA HIS A 252 14.04 8.35 27.21
C HIS A 252 14.32 6.85 27.31
N THR A 253 13.31 6.01 27.08
CA THR A 253 13.48 4.54 27.07
C THR A 253 14.49 4.13 25.98
N VAL A 254 14.40 4.69 24.77
CA VAL A 254 15.34 4.41 23.68
C VAL A 254 16.76 4.89 24.03
N LEU A 255 16.90 6.11 24.57
CA LEU A 255 18.19 6.64 25.02
C LEU A 255 18.82 5.78 26.13
N GLY A 256 18.01 5.26 27.05
CA GLY A 256 18.44 4.33 28.10
C GLY A 256 18.97 3.01 27.53
N LEU A 257 18.30 2.44 26.53
CA LEU A 257 18.78 1.24 25.83
C LEU A 257 20.11 1.47 25.11
N ILE A 258 20.28 2.62 24.45
CA ILE A 258 21.54 3.02 23.80
C ILE A 258 22.67 3.15 24.83
N ALA A 259 22.40 3.80 25.97
CA ALA A 259 23.38 3.99 27.05
C ALA A 259 23.81 2.64 27.67
N LYS A 260 22.87 1.72 27.89
CA LYS A 260 23.14 0.37 28.42
C LYS A 260 23.93 -0.49 27.43
N GLY A 261 23.71 -0.34 26.13
CA GLY A 261 24.47 -1.00 25.08
C GLY A 261 25.95 -0.61 25.04
N ARG A 262 26.27 0.65 25.37
CA ARG A 262 27.66 1.15 25.53
C ARG A 262 28.34 0.63 26.81
N GLY A 263 27.57 0.17 27.80
CA GLY A 263 28.06 -0.33 29.08
C GLY A 263 28.42 -1.82 29.12
N ARG A 264 28.23 -2.59 28.03
CA ARG A 264 28.77 -3.95 27.95
C ARG A 264 30.24 -3.88 27.53
N PRO A 265 31.21 -4.25 28.39
CA PRO A 265 32.60 -4.38 27.96
C PRO A 265 32.66 -5.39 26.82
N ARG A 266 33.40 -5.06 25.76
CA ARG A 266 33.79 -6.04 24.73
C ARG A 266 34.46 -7.19 25.46
N THR A 267 33.83 -8.36 25.47
CA THR A 267 34.51 -9.60 25.86
C THR A 267 35.58 -9.84 24.81
N SER A 268 36.80 -9.42 25.12
CA SER A 268 38.01 -9.82 24.42
C SER A 268 38.15 -11.34 24.53
N THR A 269 38.15 -12.01 23.38
CA THR A 269 38.82 -13.31 23.20
C THR A 269 40.29 -13.22 23.55
#